data_AF-A0A933M9I0-F1
#
_entry.id   AF-A0A933M9I0-F1
#
_cell.length_a   1.000
_cell.length_b   1.000
_cell.length_c   1.000
_cell.angle_alpha   90.00
_cell.angle_beta   90.00
_cell.angle_gamma   90.00
#
_symmetry.space_group_name_H-M   'P 1'
#
loop_
_entity.id
_entity.type
_entity.pdbx_description
1 polymer ?
#
loop_
_entity_poly.entity_id
_entity_poly.type
_entity_poly.pdbx_seq_one_letter_code
_entity_poly.pdbx_strand_id
1 'polypeptide(L)' 'MRKIRATQKRLHAANSQTDRELYQRQIDATDKQIDALVYELYELTEEEIKIVEGEK' A
#
# COMPACT_ATOMS: atom_id res chain seq x y z
N MET A 1 5.48 -9.08 0.87
CA MET A 1 5.68 -9.34 -0.58
C MET A 1 4.70 -10.35 -1.20
N ARG A 2 4.65 -11.64 -0.82
CA ARG A 2 3.79 -12.65 -1.50
C ARG A 2 2.28 -12.37 -1.41
N LYS A 3 1.83 -11.74 -0.31
CA LYS A 3 0.41 -11.43 -0.05
C LYS A 3 -0.14 -10.35 -0.99
N ILE A 4 0.56 -9.22 -1.17
CA ILE A 4 0.19 -8.16 -2.13
C ILE A 4 0.02 -8.72 -3.54
N ARG A 5 0.98 -9.52 -4.01
CA ARG A 5 0.92 -10.12 -5.35
C ARG A 5 -0.28 -11.06 -5.52
N ALA A 6 -0.68 -11.75 -4.46
CA ALA A 6 -1.87 -12.60 -4.48
C ALA A 6 -3.16 -11.75 -4.51
N THR A 7 -3.21 -10.66 -3.74
CA THR A 7 -4.36 -9.73 -3.73
C THR A 7 -4.52 -8.99 -5.05
N GLN A 8 -3.42 -8.55 -5.68
CA GLN A 8 -3.44 -7.96 -7.03
C GLN A 8 -4.02 -8.94 -8.08
N LYS A 9 -3.64 -10.22 -8.02
CA LYS A 9 -4.24 -11.25 -8.88
C LYS A 9 -5.75 -11.39 -8.67
N ARG A 10 -6.21 -11.32 -7.41
CA ARG A 10 -7.65 -11.37 -7.08
C ARG A 10 -8.40 -10.12 -7.56
N LEU A 11 -7.79 -8.94 -7.45
CA LEU A 11 -8.33 -7.69 -8.01
C LEU A 11 -8.53 -7.81 -9.52
N HIS A 12 -7.52 -8.28 -10.25
CA HIS A 12 -7.60 -8.45 -11.71
C HIS A 12 -8.62 -9.51 -12.13
N ALA A 13 -8.85 -10.54 -11.31
CA ALA A 13 -9.83 -11.59 -11.57
C ALA A 13 -11.26 -11.24 -11.09
N ALA A 14 -11.45 -10.13 -10.38
CA ALA A 14 -12.73 -9.75 -9.81
C ALA A 14 -13.68 -9.18 -10.89
N ASN A 15 -14.88 -9.74 -10.98
CA ASN A 15 -15.93 -9.30 -11.92
C ASN A 15 -16.95 -8.36 -11.28
N SER A 16 -16.99 -8.28 -9.94
CA SER A 16 -17.85 -7.38 -9.19
C SER A 16 -17.11 -6.11 -8.79
N GLN A 17 -17.78 -4.96 -8.90
CA GLN A 17 -17.26 -3.67 -8.46
C GLN A 17 -16.95 -3.66 -6.96
N THR A 18 -17.81 -4.28 -6.14
CA THR A 18 -17.61 -4.38 -4.69
C THR A 18 -16.37 -5.18 -4.32
N ASP A 19 -16.11 -6.28 -5.04
CA ASP A 19 -14.92 -7.09 -4.81
C ASP A 19 -13.65 -6.34 -5.20
N ARG A 20 -13.71 -5.56 -6.29
CA ARG A 20 -12.60 -4.70 -6.71
C ARG A 20 -12.26 -3.66 -5.65
N GLU A 21 -13.27 -2.97 -5.11
CA GLU A 21 -13.08 -2.01 -4.02
C GLU A 21 -12.51 -2.67 -2.76
N LEU A 22 -12.98 -3.87 -2.41
CA LEU A 22 -12.47 -4.62 -1.27
C LEU A 22 -10.97 -4.96 -1.45
N TYR A 23 -10.59 -5.50 -2.61
CA TYR A 23 -9.20 -5.86 -2.86
C TYR A 23 -8.29 -4.63 -3.01
N GLN A 24 -8.79 -3.55 -3.60
CA GLN A 24 -8.05 -2.29 -3.67
C GLN A 24 -7.74 -1.74 -2.28
N ARG A 25 -8.76 -1.65 -1.39
CA ARG A 25 -8.55 -1.22 0.00
C ARG A 25 -7.53 -2.09 0.75
N GLN A 26 -7.52 -3.40 0.49
CA GLN A 26 -6.53 -4.30 1.09
C GLN A 26 -5.11 -4.05 0.58
N ILE A 27 -4.96 -3.71 -0.71
CA ILE A 27 -3.68 -3.33 -1.31
C ILE A 27 -3.22 -2.02 -0.68
N ASP A 28 -4.05 -0.98 -0.69
CA ASP A 28 -3.71 0.35 -0.15
C ASP A 28 -3.31 0.27 1.33
N ALA A 29 -4.02 -0.52 2.13
CA ALA A 29 -3.68 -0.72 3.54
C ALA A 29 -2.35 -1.45 3.72
N THR A 30 -2.01 -2.39 2.82
CA THR A 30 -0.73 -3.09 2.88
C THR A 30 0.42 -2.22 2.38
N ASP A 31 0.19 -1.38 1.36
CA ASP A 31 1.19 -0.44 0.85
C ASP A 31 1.57 0.57 1.94
N LYS A 32 0.60 1.15 2.65
CA LYS A 32 0.88 2.02 3.81
C LYS A 32 1.68 1.34 4.92
N GLN A 33 1.43 0.05 5.17
CA GLN A 33 2.23 -0.72 6.11
C GLN A 33 3.67 -0.93 5.63
N ILE A 34 3.86 -1.07 4.31
CA ILE A 34 5.20 -1.16 3.71
C ILE A 34 5.92 0.18 3.84
N ASP A 35 5.25 1.29 3.51
CA ASP A 35 5.83 2.63 3.61
C ASP A 35 6.31 2.90 5.04
N ALA A 36 5.48 2.62 6.05
CA ALA A 36 5.86 2.76 7.46
C ALA A 36 7.08 1.90 7.85
N LEU A 37 7.15 0.65 7.39
CA LEU A 37 8.30 -0.22 7.64
C LEU A 37 9.57 0.26 6.93
N VAL A 38 9.43 0.85 5.73
CA VAL A 38 10.56 1.45 4.99
C VAL A 38 11.04 2.69 5.73
N TYR A 39 10.14 3.55 6.19
CA TYR A 39 10.49 4.73 6.98
C TYR A 39 11.22 4.34 8.27
N GLU A 40 10.73 3.30 8.98
CA GLU A 40 11.40 2.77 10.17
C GLU A 40 12.78 2.19 9.86
N LEU A 41 12.92 1.40 8.79
CA LEU A 41 14.18 0.75 8.41
C LEU A 41 15.28 1.76 8.05
N TYR A 42 14.91 2.89 7.47
CA TYR A 42 15.83 3.96 7.08
C TYR A 42 15.84 5.12 8.09
N GLU A 43 15.16 4.97 9.23
CA GLU A 43 15.09 5.96 10.31
C GLU A 43 14.66 7.37 9.84
N LEU A 44 13.72 7.44 8.89
CA LEU A 44 13.24 8.71 8.37
C LEU A 44 12.51 9.53 9.44
N THR A 45 12.78 10.83 9.45
CA THR A 45 12.06 11.82 10.25
C THR A 45 10.74 12.22 9.59
N GLU A 46 9.83 12.82 10.37
CA GLU A 46 8.55 13.33 9.84
C GLU A 46 8.74 14.34 8.69
N GLU A 47 9.82 15.12 8.70
CA GLU A 47 10.14 16.07 7.64
C GLU A 47 10.57 15.35 6.35
N GLU A 48 11.40 14.32 6.46
CA GLU A 48 11.83 13.50 5.32
C GLU A 48 10.66 12.70 4.74
N ILE A 49 9.75 12.19 5.58
CA ILE A 49 8.53 11.50 5.14
C ILE A 49 7.66 12.45 4.30
N LYS A 50 7.43 13.68 4.77
CA LYS A 50 6.66 14.69 4.00
C LYS A 50 7.27 14.98 2.64
N ILE A 51 8.61 15.06 2.57
CA ILE A 51 9.33 15.24 1.31
C ILE A 51 9.10 14.03 0.37
N VAL A 52 9.15 12.81 0.89
CA VAL A 52 8.91 11.58 0.11
C VAL A 52 7.46 11.49 -0.37
N GLU A 53 6.49 11.89 0.46
CA GLU A 53 5.06 11.88 0.13
C GLU A 53 4.64 13.08 -0.75
N GLY A 54 5.53 14.03 -0.98
CA GLY A 54 5.26 15.23 -1.79
C GLY A 54 4.33 16.24 -1.09
N GLU A 55 4.13 16.08 0.22
CA GLU A 55 3.43 17.04 1.05
C GLU A 55 4.38 18.21 1.35
N LYS A 56 4.16 19.35 0.68
CA LYS A 56 4.89 20.61 0.92
C LYS A 56 4.32 21.39 2.09
#